data_AF-A0A9N8W612-F1
#
_entry.id   AF-A0A9N8W612-F1
#
_cell.length_a   1.000
_cell.length_b   1.000
_cell.length_c   1.000
_cell.angle_alpha   90.00
_cell.angle_beta   90.00
_cell.angle_gamma   90.00
#
_symmetry.space_group_name_H-M   'P 1'
#
loop_
_entity.id
_entity.type
_entity.pdbx_description
1 polymer ?
#
loop_
_entity_poly.entity_id
_entity_poly.type
_entity_poly.pdbx_seq_one_letter_code
_entity_poly.pdbx_strand_id
1 'polypeptide(L)'
;MNISFTSVTIPTTTNSDDSPRNSSDASEEVKVMVPPLNFAMVAPGVYRSGHPNRQNFPFLKRLELKSIIYLSSDDIREELDQFAREQKIQVFHYRIDGNKEPFVEIDEKKISNALVKVLGKALL
;
A
#
# COMPACT_ATOMS: atom_id res chain seq x y z
N MET A 1 16.28 -4.62 21.28
CA MET A 1 15.54 -3.45 20.73
C MET A 1 14.12 -3.63 21.20
N ASN A 2 13.72 -2.88 22.23
CA ASN A 2 12.47 -3.14 22.96
C ASN A 2 11.36 -2.31 22.31
N ILE A 3 10.36 -2.98 21.74
CA ILE A 3 9.15 -2.33 21.23
C ILE A 3 8.12 -2.29 22.35
N SER A 4 7.94 -1.11 22.94
CA SER A 4 6.87 -0.84 23.90
C SER A 4 5.60 -0.47 23.15
N PHE A 5 4.50 -1.16 23.44
CA PHE A 5 3.16 -0.77 23.00
C PHE A 5 2.43 -0.10 24.16
N THR A 6 2.10 1.17 24.03
CA THR A 6 1.20 1.88 24.93
C THR A 6 -0.23 1.76 24.40
N SER A 7 -1.09 1.05 25.13
CA SER A 7 -2.53 1.06 24.89
C SER A 7 -3.15 2.25 25.61
N VAL A 8 -3.92 3.07 24.88
CA VAL A 8 -4.72 4.17 25.45
C VAL A 8 -6.10 3.60 25.80
N THR A 9 -6.44 3.59 27.09
CA THR A 9 -7.79 3.25 27.55
C THR A 9 -8.55 4.54 27.85
N ILE A 10 -9.69 4.74 27.20
CA ILE A 10 -10.58 5.90 27.42
C ILE A 10 -11.51 5.58 28.61
N PRO A 11 -11.78 6.53 29.52
CA PRO A 11 -12.64 6.29 30.68
C PRO A 11 -14.12 6.24 30.28
N THR A 12 -14.83 5.20 30.72
CA THR A 12 -16.29 5.10 30.60
C THR A 12 -16.94 5.87 31.75
N THR A 13 -17.45 7.07 31.49
CA THR A 13 -18.32 7.78 32.43
C THR A 13 -19.73 7.19 32.35
N THR A 14 -20.13 6.49 33.41
CA THR A 14 -21.51 6.05 33.63
C THR A 14 -22.37 7.24 34.05
N ASN A 15 -23.36 7.61 33.25
CA ASN A 15 -24.51 8.38 33.72
C ASN A 15 -25.78 7.75 33.15
N SER A 16 -26.62 7.35 34.09
CA SER A 16 -27.97 6.82 33.94
C SER A 16 -28.92 7.88 33.40
N ASP A 17 -29.50 7.65 32.22
CA ASP A 17 -30.76 8.27 31.82
C ASP A 17 -31.50 7.31 30.87
N ASP A 18 -32.64 6.82 31.35
CA ASP A 18 -33.46 5.78 30.73
C ASP A 18 -34.40 6.43 29.71
N SER A 19 -34.10 6.26 28.43
CA SER A 19 -34.98 6.63 27.32
C SER A 19 -34.70 5.73 26.13
N PRO A 20 -35.70 5.07 25.53
CA PRO A 20 -35.48 4.20 24.38
C PRO A 20 -35.24 5.05 23.14
N ARG A 21 -33.99 5.44 22.92
CA ARG A 21 -33.55 6.03 21.66
C ARG A 21 -33.45 4.92 20.62
N ASN A 22 -34.41 4.92 19.69
CA ASN A 22 -34.32 4.20 18.42
C ASN A 22 -33.00 4.57 17.73
N SER A 23 -31.99 3.73 17.91
CA SER A 23 -30.65 3.89 17.37
C SER A 23 -30.38 2.67 16.49
N SER A 24 -30.82 2.77 15.24
CA SER A 24 -30.10 2.10 14.15
C SER A 24 -28.77 2.84 13.98
N ASP A 25 -27.93 2.78 15.01
CA ASP A 25 -26.53 3.16 14.92
C ASP A 25 -25.86 2.04 14.15
N ALA A 26 -25.93 2.15 12.82
CA ALA A 26 -25.10 1.36 11.93
C ALA A 26 -23.66 1.78 12.26
N SER A 27 -23.06 1.04 13.18
CA SER A 27 -21.65 1.15 13.50
C SER A 27 -20.90 0.96 12.19
N GLU A 28 -20.49 2.07 11.58
CA GLU A 28 -19.55 2.11 10.48
C GLU A 28 -18.31 1.39 11.00
N GLU A 29 -18.19 0.10 10.69
CA GLU A 29 -17.01 -0.68 11.03
C GLU A 29 -15.81 0.06 10.47
N VAL A 30 -15.02 0.67 11.35
CA VAL A 30 -13.79 1.35 10.97
C VAL A 30 -12.84 0.27 10.47
N LYS A 31 -12.90 0.01 9.17
CA LYS A 31 -12.07 -1.01 8.53
C LYS A 31 -10.63 -0.59 8.63
N VAL A 32 -9.90 -1.21 9.56
CA VAL A 32 -8.47 -0.97 9.77
C VAL A 32 -7.74 -1.28 8.48
N MET A 33 -7.07 -0.25 7.94
CA MET A 33 -6.28 -0.37 6.73
C MET A 33 -4.82 -0.54 7.08
N VAL A 34 -4.21 -1.59 6.55
CA VAL A 34 -2.82 -1.94 6.87
C VAL A 34 -1.94 -1.61 5.66
N PRO A 35 -1.00 -0.66 5.76
CA PRO A 35 -0.08 -0.40 4.68
C PRO A 35 0.85 -1.61 4.44
N PRO A 36 1.37 -1.80 3.22
CA PRO A 36 2.38 -2.82 2.97
C PRO A 36 3.66 -2.58 3.80
N LEU A 37 4.49 -3.63 3.94
CA LEU A 37 5.78 -3.52 4.63
C LEU A 37 6.65 -2.40 4.03
N ASN A 38 7.36 -1.65 4.87
CA ASN A 38 8.24 -0.54 4.46
C ASN A 38 7.56 0.52 3.58
N PHE A 39 6.24 0.67 3.69
CA PHE A 39 5.50 1.70 2.97
C PHE A 39 5.92 3.10 3.43
N ALA A 40 6.24 3.96 2.46
CA ALA A 40 6.49 5.37 2.70
C ALA A 40 6.18 6.19 1.45
N MET A 41 5.78 7.44 1.64
CA MET A 41 5.74 8.44 0.58
C MET A 41 7.16 8.94 0.32
N VAL A 42 7.59 8.93 -0.95
CA VAL A 42 8.90 9.43 -1.39
C VAL A 42 8.79 10.86 -1.90
N ALA A 43 7.71 11.15 -2.61
CA ALA A 43 7.29 12.48 -3.06
C ALA A 43 5.76 12.50 -3.16
N PRO A 44 5.10 13.66 -3.26
CA PRO A 44 3.65 13.72 -3.46
C PRO A 44 3.20 12.84 -4.63
N GLY A 45 2.32 11.86 -4.36
CA GLY A 45 1.83 10.91 -5.36
C GLY A 45 2.81 9.79 -5.75
N VAL A 46 4.00 9.73 -5.13
CA VAL A 46 5.01 8.69 -5.36
C VAL A 46 5.31 7.96 -4.06
N TYR A 47 5.12 6.64 -4.06
CA TYR A 47 5.26 5.81 -2.88
C TYR A 47 6.24 4.66 -3.13
N ARG A 48 6.81 4.14 -2.05
CA ARG A 48 7.60 2.91 -2.05
C ARG A 48 7.02 1.93 -1.04
N SER A 49 7.21 0.64 -1.27
CA SER A 49 6.94 -0.41 -0.28
C SER A 49 7.64 -1.71 -0.64
N GLY A 50 7.58 -2.70 0.24
CA GLY A 50 7.76 -4.11 -0.11
C GLY A 50 6.55 -4.68 -0.86
N HIS A 51 6.58 -6.00 -1.09
CA HIS A 51 5.54 -6.72 -1.84
C HIS A 51 4.18 -6.68 -1.11
N PRO A 52 3.14 -6.06 -1.70
CA PRO A 52 1.82 -5.95 -1.05
C PRO A 52 1.05 -7.26 -1.13
N ASN A 53 0.35 -7.64 -0.08
CA ASN A 53 -0.56 -8.78 -0.03
C ASN A 53 -2.03 -8.33 0.05
N ARG A 54 -2.97 -9.29 0.06
CA ARG A 54 -4.42 -9.02 0.09
C ARG A 54 -4.88 -8.12 1.24
N GLN A 55 -4.24 -8.18 2.41
CA GLN A 55 -4.59 -7.33 3.55
C GLN A 55 -4.24 -5.85 3.29
N ASN A 56 -3.30 -5.59 2.38
CA ASN A 56 -2.87 -4.24 2.04
C ASN A 56 -3.71 -3.59 0.92
N PHE A 57 -4.45 -4.37 0.13
CA PHE A 57 -5.19 -3.86 -1.03
C PHE A 57 -6.24 -2.79 -0.68
N PRO A 58 -6.99 -2.88 0.43
CA PRO A 58 -7.89 -1.79 0.83
C PRO A 58 -7.13 -0.47 1.04
N PHE A 59 -5.94 -0.51 1.66
CA PHE A 59 -5.08 0.67 1.84
C PHE A 59 -4.64 1.23 0.49
N LEU A 60 -4.12 0.37 -0.40
CA LEU A 60 -3.64 0.78 -1.73
C LEU A 60 -4.75 1.35 -2.61
N LYS A 61 -5.98 0.83 -2.47
CA LYS A 61 -7.15 1.35 -3.19
C LYS A 61 -7.43 2.82 -2.88
N ARG A 62 -7.23 3.26 -1.62
CA ARG A 62 -7.41 4.68 -1.24
C ARG A 62 -6.34 5.61 -1.83
N LEU A 63 -5.20 5.08 -2.26
CA LEU A 63 -4.17 5.89 -2.91
C LEU A 63 -4.51 6.21 -4.37
N GLU A 64 -5.51 5.54 -4.96
CA GLU A 64 -5.94 5.73 -6.35
C GLU A 64 -4.76 5.68 -7.34
N LEU A 65 -3.89 4.69 -7.14
CA LEU A 65 -2.69 4.53 -7.93
C LEU A 65 -3.05 4.39 -9.42
N LYS A 66 -2.27 5.05 -10.29
CA LYS A 66 -2.39 4.89 -11.74
C LYS A 66 -1.48 3.79 -12.27
N SER A 67 -0.36 3.56 -11.58
CA SER A 67 0.64 2.59 -12.00
C SER A 67 1.42 2.03 -10.81
N ILE A 68 1.95 0.83 -10.98
CA ILE A 68 2.90 0.18 -10.07
C ILE A 68 4.16 -0.18 -10.86
N ILE A 69 5.33 0.19 -10.34
CA ILE A 69 6.60 -0.41 -10.77
C ILE A 69 6.85 -1.63 -9.88
N TYR A 70 6.95 -2.80 -10.50
CA TYR A 70 7.28 -4.05 -9.82
C TYR A 70 8.73 -4.43 -10.13
N LEU A 71 9.60 -4.36 -9.11
CA LEU A 71 11.05 -4.54 -9.19
C LEU A 71 11.44 -5.88 -8.54
N SER A 72 11.17 -6.99 -9.21
CA SER A 72 11.50 -8.33 -8.73
C SER A 72 11.75 -9.29 -9.89
N SER A 73 12.65 -10.24 -9.71
CA SER A 73 12.89 -11.37 -10.62
C SER A 73 11.67 -12.28 -10.75
N ASP A 74 10.90 -12.39 -9.66
CA ASP A 74 9.75 -13.27 -9.55
C ASP A 74 8.58 -12.81 -10.43
N ASP A 75 7.72 -13.76 -10.79
CA ASP A 75 6.47 -13.47 -11.48
C ASP A 75 5.54 -12.60 -10.61
N ILE A 76 4.70 -11.79 -11.26
CA ILE A 76 3.64 -11.07 -10.56
C ILE A 76 2.66 -12.10 -10.02
N ARG A 77 2.43 -12.06 -8.70
CA ARG A 77 1.43 -12.93 -8.05
C ARG A 77 0.04 -12.65 -8.59
N GLU A 78 -0.73 -13.71 -8.79
CA GLU A 78 -2.09 -13.66 -9.34
C GLU A 78 -2.98 -12.65 -8.59
N GLU A 79 -2.89 -12.57 -7.26
CA GLU A 79 -3.74 -11.64 -6.51
C GLU A 79 -3.39 -10.18 -6.76
N LEU A 80 -2.11 -9.87 -7.01
CA LEU A 80 -1.67 -8.52 -7.34
C LEU A 80 -2.06 -8.16 -8.77
N ASP A 81 -1.94 -9.10 -9.72
CA ASP A 81 -2.37 -8.89 -11.11
C ASP A 81 -3.89 -8.64 -11.18
N GLN A 82 -4.68 -9.45 -10.48
CA GLN A 82 -6.12 -9.30 -10.41
C GLN A 82 -6.52 -7.95 -9.78
N PHE A 83 -5.92 -7.59 -8.65
CA PHE A 83 -6.16 -6.29 -8.01
C PHE A 83 -5.81 -5.12 -8.95
N ALA A 84 -4.68 -5.20 -9.65
CA ALA A 84 -4.27 -4.16 -10.59
C ALA A 84 -5.27 -4.02 -11.75
N ARG A 85 -5.76 -5.12 -12.32
CA ARG A 85 -6.80 -5.10 -13.36
C ARG A 85 -8.09 -4.45 -12.88
N GLU A 86 -8.57 -4.84 -11.70
CA GLU A 86 -9.81 -4.31 -11.10
C GLU A 86 -9.72 -2.81 -10.81
N GLN A 87 -8.57 -2.35 -10.32
CA GLN A 87 -8.33 -0.94 -10.02
C GLN A 87 -7.82 -0.13 -11.23
N LYS A 88 -7.69 -0.76 -12.41
CA LYS A 88 -7.17 -0.17 -13.65
C LYS A 88 -5.76 0.42 -13.49
N ILE A 89 -4.93 -0.24 -12.69
CA ILE A 89 -3.54 0.10 -12.44
C ILE A 89 -2.66 -0.51 -13.52
N GLN A 90 -1.82 0.31 -14.16
CA GLN A 90 -0.81 -0.19 -15.09
C GLN A 90 0.41 -0.73 -14.33
N VAL A 91 0.69 -2.02 -14.47
CA VAL A 91 1.88 -2.64 -13.86
C VAL A 91 3.04 -2.66 -14.84
N PHE A 92 4.17 -2.08 -14.44
CA PHE A 92 5.44 -2.16 -15.16
C PHE A 92 6.36 -3.13 -14.42
N HIS A 93 6.52 -4.34 -14.96
CA HIS A 93 7.40 -5.34 -14.38
C HIS A 93 8.81 -5.20 -14.94
N TYR A 94 9.74 -4.82 -14.07
CA TYR A 94 11.17 -4.83 -14.36
C TYR A 94 11.79 -5.97 -13.56
N ARG A 95 12.08 -7.07 -14.26
CA ARG A 95 12.80 -8.19 -13.68
C ARG A 95 14.23 -7.77 -13.42
N ILE A 96 14.51 -7.56 -12.14
CA ILE A 96 15.83 -7.30 -11.61
C ILE A 96 16.15 -8.43 -10.65
N ASP A 97 17.31 -9.04 -10.82
CA ASP A 97 17.84 -9.93 -9.82
C ASP A 97 18.21 -9.08 -8.60
N GLY A 98 17.81 -9.52 -7.41
CA GLY A 98 18.18 -8.82 -6.19
C GLY A 98 19.70 -8.76 -6.03
N ASN A 99 20.17 -8.02 -5.03
CA ASN A 99 21.59 -8.01 -4.63
C ASN A 99 22.00 -9.32 -3.92
N LYS A 100 21.65 -10.47 -4.50
CA LYS A 100 22.08 -11.80 -4.07
C LYS A 100 23.11 -12.27 -5.08
N GLU A 101 24.19 -12.84 -4.57
CA GLU A 101 25.35 -13.22 -5.39
C GLU A 101 24.97 -14.03 -6.63
N PRO A 102 25.65 -13.80 -7.77
CA PRO A 102 26.68 -12.78 -8.00
C PRO A 102 26.09 -11.37 -8.05
N PHE A 103 26.81 -10.35 -7.57
CA PHE A 103 26.34 -8.95 -7.60
C PHE A 103 26.16 -8.49 -9.05
N VAL A 104 24.97 -8.67 -9.60
CA VAL A 104 24.62 -8.25 -10.96
C VAL A 104 24.29 -6.77 -10.92
N GLU A 105 24.95 -6.00 -11.79
CA GLU A 105 24.66 -4.59 -11.97
C GLU A 105 23.25 -4.45 -12.58
N ILE A 106 22.37 -3.72 -11.90
CA ILE A 106 21.02 -3.45 -12.41
C ILE A 106 21.18 -2.52 -13.62
N ASP A 107 20.62 -2.92 -14.76
CA ASP A 107 20.63 -2.11 -15.99
C ASP A 107 20.03 -0.72 -15.72
N GLU A 108 20.90 0.29 -15.70
CA GLU A 108 20.56 1.69 -15.43
C GLU A 108 19.48 2.20 -16.40
N LYS A 109 19.48 1.73 -17.65
CA LYS A 109 18.48 2.13 -18.64
C LYS A 109 17.10 1.61 -18.27
N LYS A 110 17.00 0.40 -17.69
CA LYS A 110 15.72 -0.16 -17.23
C LYS A 110 15.15 0.67 -16.09
N ILE A 111 15.98 1.04 -15.10
CA ILE A 111 15.57 1.88 -13.98
C ILE A 111 15.22 3.29 -14.43
N SER A 112 16.04 3.90 -15.28
CA SER A 112 15.78 5.23 -15.85
C SER A 112 14.45 5.26 -16.61
N ASN A 113 14.18 4.24 -17.44
CA ASN A 113 12.90 4.11 -18.13
C ASN A 113 11.72 3.96 -17.16
N ALA A 114 11.89 3.19 -16.08
CA ALA A 114 10.87 3.04 -15.04
C ALA A 114 10.56 4.37 -14.34
N LEU A 115 11.60 5.12 -13.97
CA LEU A 115 11.48 6.44 -13.37
C LEU A 115 10.81 7.43 -14.31
N VAL A 116 11.18 7.45 -15.59
CA VAL A 116 10.51 8.29 -16.61
C VAL A 116 9.02 7.94 -16.72
N LYS A 117 8.62 6.66 -16.58
CA LYS A 117 7.21 6.28 -16.59
C LYS A 117 6.45 6.79 -15.37
N VAL A 118 7.07 6.78 -14.18
CA VAL A 118 6.46 7.30 -12.95
C VAL A 118 6.41 8.83 -12.92
N LEU A 119 7.46 9.50 -13.42
CA LEU A 119 7.59 10.96 -13.38
C LEU A 119 6.95 11.65 -14.59
N GLY A 120 6.82 10.96 -15.72
CA GLY A 120 6.54 11.57 -17.03
C GLY A 120 5.08 11.92 -17.35
N LYS A 121 4.14 11.86 -16.40
CA LYS A 121 2.72 12.19 -16.67
C LYS A 121 1.99 12.97 -15.57
N ALA A 122 2.70 13.52 -14.57
CA ALA A 122 2.07 14.24 -13.46
C ALA A 122 2.34 15.76 -13.45
N LEU A 123 2.93 16.32 -14.50
CA LEU A 123 3.23 17.76 -14.59
C LEU A 123 2.84 18.34 -15.94
N LEU A 124 1.55 18.32 -16.28
CA LEU A 124 0.89 19.29 -17.17
C LEU A 124 -0.60 19.35 -16.80
#